data_AF-A0A1G2VTT2-F1
#
_entry.id   AF-A0A1G2VTT2-F1
#
_cell.length_a   1.000
_cell.length_b   1.000
_cell.length_c   1.000
_cell.angle_alpha   90.00
_cell.angle_beta   90.00
_cell.angle_gamma   90.00
#
_symmetry.space_group_name_H-M   'P 1'
#
loop_
_entity.id
_entity.type
_entity.pdbx_description
1 polymer ?
#
loop_
_entity_poly.entity_id
_entity_poly.type
_entity_poly.pdbx_seq_one_letter_code
_entity_poly.pdbx_strand_id
1 'polypeptide(L)'
;MKTLSALLLTLLVCVSCSLPPERPFTKEELYKTGIYTYLTISDSPESVVSAINKEGEVILDAMYRNRPIWIKILGKPEGLKVQIIEK
;
A
#
# COMPACT_ATOMS: atom_id res chain seq x y z
N MET A 1 -34.89 20.83 -2.70
CA MET A 1 -34.81 19.59 -1.89
C MET A 1 -34.27 18.40 -2.67
N LYS A 2 -34.80 18.05 -3.86
CA LYS A 2 -34.31 16.92 -4.68
C LYS A 2 -32.82 17.00 -5.07
N THR A 3 -32.33 18.21 -5.36
CA THR A 3 -30.91 18.47 -5.69
C THR A 3 -29.98 18.32 -4.49
N LEU A 4 -30.46 18.60 -3.28
CA LEU A 4 -29.68 18.47 -2.04
C LEU A 4 -29.48 17.00 -1.67
N SER A 5 -30.51 16.17 -1.81
CA SER A 5 -30.40 14.72 -1.62
C SER A 5 -29.48 14.07 -2.65
N ALA A 6 -29.53 14.50 -3.91
CA ALA A 6 -28.62 14.00 -4.94
C ALA A 6 -27.16 14.37 -4.63
N LEU A 7 -26.90 15.61 -4.22
CA LEU A 7 -25.55 16.06 -3.84
C LEU A 7 -25.00 15.30 -2.63
N LEU A 8 -25.84 15.05 -1.61
CA LEU A 8 -25.45 14.29 -0.42
C LEU A 8 -25.12 12.83 -0.76
N LEU A 9 -25.90 12.21 -1.65
CA LEU A 9 -25.64 10.85 -2.11
C LEU A 9 -24.33 10.73 -2.89
N THR A 10 -24.03 11.70 -3.76
CA THR A 10 -22.74 11.74 -4.48
C THR A 10 -21.55 11.92 -3.53
N LEU A 11 -21.71 12.74 -2.48
CA LEU A 11 -20.65 12.96 -1.49
C LEU A 11 -20.29 11.69 -0.70
N LEU A 12 -21.31 10.90 -0.34
CA LEU A 12 -21.14 9.66 0.43
C LEU A 12 -20.41 8.56 -0.35
N VAL A 13 -20.56 8.52 -1.68
CA VAL A 13 -19.91 7.49 -2.53
C VAL A 13 -18.43 7.81 -2.79
N CYS A 14 -18.02 9.07 -2.69
CA CYS A 14 -16.63 9.47 -2.94
C CYS A 14 -15.65 9.20 -1.78
N VAL A 15 -16.13 8.80 -0.60
CA VAL A 15 -15.28 8.58 0.59
C VAL A 15 -14.58 7.21 0.59
N SER A 16 -14.86 6.35 -0.40
CA SER A 16 -14.39 4.96 -0.44
C SER A 16 -13.01 4.75 -1.05
N CYS A 17 -12.43 5.77 -1.68
CA CYS A 17 -11.12 5.65 -2.35
C CYS A 17 -10.00 5.90 -1.34
N SER A 18 -9.26 4.84 -0.99
CA SER A 18 -8.07 4.88 -0.13
C SER A 18 -8.34 4.82 1.37
N LEU A 19 -9.26 3.96 1.80
CA LEU A 19 -9.34 3.63 3.22
C LEU A 19 -8.07 2.87 3.67
N PRO A 20 -7.53 3.20 4.85
CA PRO A 20 -6.51 2.38 5.49
C PRO A 20 -7.06 0.97 5.72
N PRO A 21 -6.17 -0.04 5.83
CA PRO A 21 -6.59 -1.41 6.05
C PRO A 21 -7.37 -1.56 7.36
N GLU A 22 -8.38 -2.45 7.37
CA GLU A 22 -9.23 -2.70 8.55
C GLU A 22 -8.43 -3.06 9.81
N ARG A 23 -7.32 -3.79 9.62
CA ARG A 23 -6.34 -4.09 10.66
C ARG A 23 -4.97 -3.57 10.20
N PRO A 24 -4.22 -2.88 11.07
CA PRO A 24 -2.87 -2.46 10.74
C PRO A 24 -1.98 -3.69 10.51
N PHE A 25 -1.19 -3.64 9.44
CA PHE A 25 -0.14 -4.60 9.18
C PHE A 25 1.03 -4.42 10.15
N THR A 26 1.70 -5.53 10.40
CA THR A 26 2.87 -5.62 11.28
C THR A 26 4.16 -5.78 10.48
N LYS A 27 5.31 -5.55 11.13
CA LYS A 27 6.62 -5.78 10.52
C LYS A 27 6.82 -7.25 10.17
N GLU A 28 6.30 -8.15 10.99
CA GLU A 28 6.34 -9.58 10.79
C GLU A 28 5.59 -9.98 9.51
N GLU A 29 4.43 -9.37 9.23
CA GLU A 29 3.71 -9.56 7.97
C GLU A 29 4.47 -9.01 6.76
N LEU A 30 5.14 -7.86 6.92
CA LEU A 30 6.02 -7.33 5.87
C LEU A 30 7.20 -8.26 5.59
N TYR A 31 7.86 -8.79 6.63
CA TYR A 31 8.98 -9.71 6.45
C TYR A 31 8.57 -11.04 5.81
N LYS A 32 7.35 -11.52 6.06
CA LYS A 32 6.81 -12.72 5.38
C LYS A 32 6.72 -12.56 3.87
N THR A 33 6.67 -11.34 3.33
CA THR A 33 6.72 -11.10 1.88
C THR A 33 8.09 -11.39 1.26
N GLY A 34 9.15 -11.44 2.07
CA GLY A 34 10.52 -11.68 1.62
C GLY A 34 11.17 -10.52 0.86
N ILE A 35 10.52 -9.37 0.71
CA ILE A 35 11.06 -8.26 -0.11
C ILE A 35 12.43 -7.77 0.36
N TYR A 36 12.67 -7.72 1.68
CA TYR A 36 13.97 -7.35 2.25
C TYR A 36 15.03 -8.45 2.15
N THR A 37 14.63 -9.68 1.82
CA THR A 37 15.55 -10.79 1.56
C THR A 37 16.04 -10.77 0.11
N TYR A 38 15.16 -10.43 -0.83
CA TYR A 38 15.45 -10.56 -2.26
C TYR A 38 15.80 -9.24 -2.94
N LEU A 39 15.40 -8.10 -2.36
CA LEU A 39 15.54 -6.78 -2.94
C LEU A 39 16.34 -5.88 -2.00
N THR A 40 17.14 -5.00 -2.58
CA THR A 40 17.73 -3.88 -1.84
C THR A 40 16.73 -2.73 -1.84
N ILE A 41 16.17 -2.42 -0.67
CA ILE A 41 15.18 -1.36 -0.46
C ILE A 41 15.82 -0.32 0.46
N SER A 42 15.71 0.96 0.11
CA SER A 42 16.30 2.06 0.90
C SER A 42 15.45 2.44 2.12
N ASP A 43 14.12 2.32 2.01
CA ASP A 43 13.19 2.60 3.09
C ASP A 43 13.30 1.58 4.22
N SER A 44 13.11 2.04 5.46
CA SER A 44 13.08 1.13 6.61
C SER A 44 11.76 0.33 6.67
N PRO A 45 11.77 -0.89 7.22
CA PRO A 45 10.56 -1.69 7.43
C PRO A 45 9.47 -0.93 8.20
N GLU A 46 9.86 -0.13 9.19
CA GLU A 46 8.97 0.72 9.98
C GLU A 46 8.29 1.79 9.12
N SER A 47 9.05 2.45 8.24
CA SER A 47 8.54 3.46 7.32
C SER A 47 7.53 2.85 6.35
N VAL A 48 7.87 1.68 5.78
CA VAL A 48 7.01 0.95 4.86
C VAL A 48 5.70 0.52 5.51
N VAL A 49 5.75 -0.08 6.71
CA VAL A 49 4.54 -0.47 7.44
C VAL A 49 3.68 0.75 7.79
N SER A 50 4.30 1.84 8.24
CA SER A 50 3.60 3.09 8.55
C SER A 50 2.85 3.64 7.34
N ALA A 51 3.51 3.68 6.18
CA ALA A 51 2.91 4.14 4.93
C ALA A 51 1.73 3.25 4.51
N ILE A 52 1.88 1.92 4.52
CA ILE A 52 0.81 0.99 4.15
C ILE A 52 -0.40 1.11 5.09
N ASN A 53 -0.16 1.25 6.39
CA ASN A 53 -1.24 1.37 7.38
C ASN A 53 -1.98 2.69 7.31
N LYS A 54 -1.34 3.73 6.77
CA LYS A 54 -1.95 5.05 6.60
C LYS A 54 -2.67 5.18 5.26
N GLU A 55 -2.05 4.73 4.19
CA GLU A 55 -2.48 5.00 2.81
C GLU A 55 -3.08 3.76 2.11
N GLY A 56 -2.96 2.56 2.70
CA GLY A 56 -3.40 1.29 2.11
C GLY A 56 -2.43 0.71 1.08
N GLU A 57 -1.50 1.52 0.55
CA GLU A 57 -0.48 1.11 -0.40
C GLU A 57 0.79 1.95 -0.29
N VAL A 58 1.88 1.43 -0.84
CA VAL A 58 3.14 2.17 -0.97
C VAL A 58 3.90 1.72 -2.21
N ILE A 59 4.55 2.67 -2.89
CA ILE A 59 5.48 2.43 -3.99
C ILE A 59 6.89 2.71 -3.47
N LEU A 60 7.83 1.80 -3.69
CA LEU A 60 9.20 1.89 -3.21
C LEU A 60 10.17 1.75 -4.39
N ASP A 61 11.25 2.52 -4.36
CA ASP A 61 12.42 2.27 -5.20
C ASP A 61 13.22 1.11 -4.60
N ALA A 62 13.55 0.12 -5.44
CA ALA A 62 14.32 -1.04 -5.03
C ALA A 62 15.34 -1.44 -6.11
N MET A 63 16.30 -2.29 -5.73
CA MET A 63 17.21 -2.93 -6.68
C MET A 63 17.09 -4.45 -6.62
N TYR A 64 17.02 -5.07 -7.80
CA TYR A 64 17.13 -6.52 -7.97
C TYR A 64 18.34 -6.84 -8.83
N ARG A 65 19.37 -7.48 -8.26
CA ARG A 65 20.61 -7.86 -8.96
C ARG A 65 21.22 -6.69 -9.77
N ASN A 66 21.39 -5.53 -9.12
CA ASN A 66 21.89 -4.28 -9.71
C ASN A 66 21.01 -3.66 -10.81
N ARG A 67 19.74 -4.05 -10.93
CA ARG A 67 18.77 -3.37 -11.78
C ARG A 67 17.77 -2.57 -10.93
N PRO A 68 17.58 -1.27 -11.22
CA PRO A 68 16.58 -0.48 -10.54
C PRO A 68 15.18 -0.96 -10.95
N ILE A 69 14.31 -1.15 -9.98
CA ILE A 69 12.92 -1.53 -10.15
C ILE A 69 12.05 -0.70 -9.21
N TRP A 70 10.76 -0.62 -9.52
CA TRP A 70 9.77 -0.19 -8.55
C TRP A 70 9.05 -1.41 -7.99
N ILE A 71 8.70 -1.33 -6.71
CA ILE A 71 7.78 -2.29 -6.12
C ILE A 71 6.57 -1.55 -5.57
N LYS A 72 5.38 -2.08 -5.85
CA LYS A 72 4.13 -1.62 -5.26
C LYS A 72 3.66 -2.65 -4.26
N ILE A 73 3.47 -2.23 -3.02
CA ILE A 73 2.91 -3.05 -1.95
C ILE A 73 1.48 -2.57 -1.70
N LEU A 74 0.54 -3.52 -1.76
CA LEU A 74 -0.87 -3.29 -1.52
C LEU A 74 -1.29 -4.01 -0.24
N GLY A 75 -1.88 -3.27 0.70
CA GLY A 75 -2.57 -3.84 1.84
C GLY A 75 -3.92 -4.39 1.44
N LYS A 76 -4.14 -5.70 1.60
CA LYS A 76 -5.42 -6.36 1.40
C LYS A 76 -5.91 -7.06 2.67
N PRO A 77 -7.22 -7.34 2.80
CA PRO A 77 -7.73 -8.12 3.94
C PRO A 77 -6.98 -9.45 4.14
N GLU A 78 -6.57 -10.10 3.05
CA GLU A 78 -5.86 -11.39 3.08
C GLU A 78 -4.36 -11.26 3.41
N GLY A 79 -3.79 -10.05 3.34
CA GLY A 79 -2.36 -9.82 3.56
C GLY A 79 -1.76 -8.76 2.64
N LEU A 80 -0.42 -8.71 2.62
CA LEU A 80 0.34 -7.81 1.75
C LEU A 80 0.56 -8.44 0.37
N LYS A 81 0.14 -7.76 -0.69
CA LYS A 81 0.44 -8.15 -2.07
C LYS A 81 1.55 -7.28 -2.64
N VAL A 82 2.64 -7.90 -3.06
CA VAL A 82 3.77 -7.23 -3.71
C VAL A 82 3.67 -7.37 -5.22
N GLN A 83 3.89 -6.27 -5.94
CA GLN A 83 3.97 -6.23 -7.40
C GLN A 83 5.27 -5.57 -7.80
N ILE A 84 6.02 -6.22 -8.68
CA ILE A 84 7.24 -5.65 -9.26
C ILE A 84 6.85 -4.91 -10.54
N ILE A 85 7.33 -3.68 -10.66
CA ILE A 85 7.09 -2.79 -11.79
C ILE A 85 8.46 -2.48 -12.40
N GLU A 86 8.62 -2.78 -13.68
CA GLU A 86 9.82 -2.36 -14.42
C GLU A 86 9.84 -0.84 -14.55
N LYS A 87 11.02 -0.25 -14.33
CA LYS A 87 11.23 1.20 -14.33
C LYS A 87 11.43 1.72 -15.74
#